data_AF-A0A2T4ULH2-F1
#
_entry.id   AF-A0A2T4ULH2-F1
#
_cell.length_a   1.000
_cell.length_b   1.000
_cell.length_c   1.000
_cell.angle_alpha   90.00
_cell.angle_beta   90.00
_cell.angle_gamma   90.00
#
_symmetry.space_group_name_H-M   'P 1'
#
loop_
_entity.id
_entity.type
_entity.pdbx_description
1 polymer ?
#
loop_
_entity_poly.entity_id
_entity_poly.type
_entity_poly.pdbx_seq_one_letter_code
_entity_poly.pdbx_strand_id
1 'polypeptide(L)'
;MQPDLRVTIRRDGVVRAVTWGPHLRLCGPTATLLEARDRAGVTLADLRILRDEEDGPATEVIVEPLTGTGRPDAHRVLADWAALLGYRRVWLPGDVRTLDTVDHALAGCGGKVQTHCTTCRGRLADGTPAFWRWVRTLGFFPCACPLCGGDLPQWSAVPGVVRRASARPAPDRGSATADVGVSDLRHPERP
;
A
#
# COMPACT_ATOMS: atom_id res chain seq x y z
N MET A 1 15.68 15.24 -12.95
CA MET A 1 14.28 14.80 -12.80
C MET A 1 13.81 15.26 -11.43
N GLN A 2 12.60 15.80 -11.29
CA GLN A 2 12.12 16.33 -10.01
C GLN A 2 11.55 15.19 -9.15
N PRO A 3 11.61 15.27 -7.81
CA PRO A 3 10.92 14.33 -6.93
C PRO A 3 9.40 14.43 -7.06
N ASP A 4 8.69 13.36 -6.69
CA ASP A 4 7.24 13.30 -6.61
C ASP A 4 6.73 13.69 -5.22
N LEU A 5 7.47 13.30 -4.18
CA LEU A 5 7.10 13.53 -2.79
C LEU A 5 8.29 14.01 -1.97
N ARG A 6 8.01 14.74 -0.90
CA ARG A 6 8.88 14.82 0.27
C ARG A 6 8.26 14.06 1.42
N VAL A 7 9.02 13.15 2.01
CA VAL A 7 8.62 12.41 3.21
C VAL A 7 9.34 12.90 4.45
N THR A 8 8.62 12.88 5.56
CA THR A 8 9.11 13.15 6.90
C THR A 8 8.80 11.95 7.78
N ILE A 9 9.81 11.40 8.45
CA ILE A 9 9.67 10.30 9.40
C ILE A 9 10.14 10.80 10.75
N ARG A 10 9.23 10.80 11.71
CA ARG A 10 9.50 11.18 13.09
C ARG A 10 10.01 9.96 13.88
N ARG A 11 10.53 10.20 15.08
CA ARG A 11 11.03 9.14 15.98
C ARG A 11 9.98 8.11 16.38
N ASP A 12 8.71 8.47 16.31
CA ASP A 12 7.57 7.57 16.56
C ASP A 12 7.26 6.65 15.36
N GLY A 13 8.02 6.75 14.27
CA GLY A 13 7.84 5.97 13.05
C GLY A 13 6.70 6.48 12.15
N VAL A 14 6.04 7.59 12.50
CA VAL A 14 4.96 8.14 11.68
C VAL A 14 5.56 8.78 10.43
N VAL A 15 5.16 8.25 9.27
CA VAL A 15 5.47 8.82 7.96
C VAL A 15 4.45 9.90 7.61
N ARG A 16 4.93 11.05 7.17
CA ARG A 16 4.15 12.08 6.49
C ARG A 16 4.72 12.28 5.11
N ALA A 17 3.87 12.50 4.13
CA ALA A 17 4.29 12.80 2.78
C ALA A 17 3.58 14.07 2.33
N VAL A 18 4.28 14.88 1.54
CA VAL A 18 3.69 16.00 0.82
C VAL A 18 4.08 15.87 -0.64
N THR A 19 3.18 16.25 -1.54
CA THR A 19 3.52 16.35 -2.96
C THR A 19 4.66 17.34 -3.13
N TRP A 20 5.68 16.92 -3.86
CA TRP A 20 6.83 17.77 -4.08
C TRP A 20 6.44 18.98 -4.92
N GLY A 21 7.00 20.14 -4.61
CA GLY A 21 6.83 21.35 -5.41
C GLY A 21 8.07 22.25 -5.34
N PRO A 22 8.22 23.23 -6.24
CA PRO A 22 9.41 24.08 -6.29
C PRO A 22 9.75 24.79 -4.97
N HIS A 23 8.74 25.09 -4.16
CA HIS A 23 8.89 25.69 -2.83
C HIS A 23 9.59 24.78 -1.81
N LEU A 24 9.72 23.49 -2.10
CA LEU A 24 10.47 22.52 -1.28
C LEU A 24 11.93 22.38 -1.72
N ARG A 25 12.37 23.07 -2.78
CA ARG A 25 13.79 23.11 -3.11
C ARG A 25 14.60 23.65 -1.94
N LEU A 26 15.72 23.01 -1.70
CA LEU A 26 16.65 23.41 -0.66
C LEU A 26 17.48 24.58 -1.19
N CYS A 27 17.16 25.79 -0.73
CA CYS A 27 18.01 26.96 -0.94
C CYS A 27 17.97 27.87 0.30
N GLY A 28 19.09 28.55 0.55
CA GLY A 28 19.21 29.58 1.59
C GLY A 28 18.84 29.08 3.00
N PRO A 29 17.97 29.81 3.74
CA PRO A 29 17.72 29.56 5.17
C PRO A 29 17.14 28.16 5.47
N THR A 30 16.59 27.48 4.47
CA THR A 30 16.04 26.12 4.60
C THR A 30 17.11 25.08 5.01
N ALA A 31 18.40 25.32 4.70
CA ALA A 31 19.48 24.44 5.13
C ALA A 31 19.58 24.34 6.67
N THR A 32 19.42 25.47 7.37
CA THR A 32 19.43 25.50 8.85
C THR A 32 18.26 24.73 9.46
N LEU A 33 17.11 24.69 8.77
CA LEU A 33 15.95 23.92 9.21
C LEU A 33 16.22 22.42 9.10
N LEU A 34 16.88 21.97 8.03
CA LEU A 34 17.27 20.56 7.87
C LEU A 34 18.23 20.12 8.97
N GLU A 35 19.29 20.88 9.24
CA GLU A 35 20.23 20.59 10.33
C GLU A 35 19.52 20.51 11.69
N ALA A 36 18.59 21.43 11.95
CA ALA A 36 17.79 21.40 13.16
C ALA A 36 16.87 20.17 13.23
N ARG A 37 16.30 19.73 12.10
CA ARG A 37 15.47 18.51 12.03
C ARG A 37 16.30 17.24 12.18
N ASP A 38 17.48 17.17 11.58
CA ASP A 38 18.39 16.04 11.71
C ASP A 38 18.84 15.84 13.16
N ARG A 39 19.23 16.93 13.84
CA ARG A 39 19.54 16.93 15.29
C ARG A 39 18.33 16.54 16.14
N ALA A 40 17.13 16.94 15.74
CA ALA A 40 15.88 16.49 16.38
C ALA A 40 15.55 15.02 16.08
N GLY A 41 16.34 14.33 15.27
CA GLY A 41 16.14 12.94 14.89
C GLY A 41 14.94 12.71 13.99
N VAL A 42 14.69 13.66 13.10
CA VAL A 42 13.70 13.56 12.04
C VAL A 42 14.42 13.21 10.74
N THR A 43 13.97 12.16 10.08
CA THR A 43 14.44 11.80 8.73
C THR A 43 13.57 12.50 7.70
N LEU A 44 14.20 13.18 6.75
CA LEU A 44 13.59 13.80 5.59
C LEU A 44 14.19 13.17 4.35
N ALA A 45 13.35 12.84 3.37
CA ALA A 45 13.81 12.36 2.08
C ALA A 45 12.88 12.86 0.97
N ASP A 46 13.46 13.13 -0.19
CA ASP A 46 12.71 13.30 -1.42
C ASP A 46 12.55 11.93 -2.08
N LEU A 47 11.35 11.62 -2.56
CA LEU A 47 11.03 10.34 -3.19
C LEU A 47 10.75 10.53 -4.66
N ARG A 48 11.28 9.62 -5.48
CA ARG A 48 10.94 9.47 -6.89
C ARG A 48 10.21 8.16 -7.11
N ILE A 49 9.05 8.22 -7.75
CA ILE A 49 8.17 7.09 -8.01
C ILE A 49 8.39 6.64 -9.45
N LEU A 50 8.82 5.39 -9.63
CA LEU A 50 8.98 4.78 -10.94
C LEU A 50 7.76 3.95 -11.31
N ARG A 51 7.45 3.94 -12.59
CA ARG A 51 6.39 3.16 -13.21
C ARG A 51 6.94 2.47 -14.44
N ASP A 52 6.44 1.28 -14.72
CA ASP A 52 6.79 0.57 -15.97
C ASP A 52 6.03 1.15 -17.17
N GLU A 53 4.83 1.70 -16.93
CA GLU A 53 3.95 2.37 -17.90
C GLU A 53 3.54 3.74 -17.37
N GLU A 54 3.34 4.74 -18.23
CA GLU A 54 3.09 6.14 -17.84
C GLU A 54 1.90 6.29 -16.88
N ASP A 55 0.77 5.63 -17.18
CA ASP A 55 -0.44 5.59 -16.34
C ASP A 55 -0.54 4.33 -15.47
N GLY A 56 0.54 3.55 -15.42
CA GLY A 56 0.62 2.29 -14.69
C GLY A 56 0.70 2.48 -13.17
N PRO A 57 0.54 1.38 -12.40
CA PRO A 57 0.80 1.41 -10.98
C PRO A 57 2.27 1.75 -10.70
N ALA A 58 2.52 2.44 -9.59
CA ALA A 58 3.86 2.63 -9.07
C ALA A 58 4.53 1.29 -8.78
N THR A 59 5.68 1.04 -9.39
CA THR A 59 6.40 -0.23 -9.24
C THR A 59 7.57 -0.08 -8.30
N GLU A 60 8.32 1.02 -8.35
CA GLU A 60 9.51 1.23 -7.51
C GLU A 60 9.57 2.65 -6.95
N VAL A 61 10.32 2.81 -5.86
CA VAL A 61 10.55 4.14 -5.27
C VAL A 61 12.02 4.33 -4.95
N ILE A 62 12.58 5.45 -5.40
CA ILE A 62 13.94 5.89 -5.09
C ILE A 62 13.90 6.90 -3.96
N VAL A 63 14.72 6.69 -2.93
CA VAL A 63 14.83 7.53 -1.74
C VAL A 63 16.10 8.38 -1.83
N GLU A 64 15.92 9.70 -1.88
CA GLU A 64 17.00 10.68 -1.79
C GLU A 64 16.97 11.35 -0.40
N PRO A 65 17.85 10.93 0.52
CA PRO A 65 17.84 11.42 1.88
C PRO A 65 18.32 12.88 1.93
N LEU A 66 17.61 13.69 2.70
CA LEU A 66 18.00 15.07 3.03
C LEU A 66 18.55 15.17 4.45
N THR A 67 18.04 14.31 5.34
CA THR A 67 18.54 14.12 6.71
C THR A 67 18.45 12.64 7.08
N GLY A 68 19.12 12.20 8.15
CA GLY A 68 18.98 10.84 8.65
C GLY A 68 19.56 9.74 7.75
N THR A 69 20.56 10.03 6.92
CA THR A 69 21.23 9.08 6.00
C THR A 69 21.72 7.78 6.65
N GLY A 70 21.96 7.79 7.97
CA GLY A 70 22.43 6.64 8.75
C GLY A 70 21.41 6.10 9.75
N ARG A 71 20.10 6.20 9.48
CA ARG A 71 19.02 5.76 10.39
C ARG A 71 18.33 4.47 9.89
N PRO A 72 18.79 3.27 10.31
CA PRO A 72 18.23 2.00 9.83
C PRO A 72 16.76 1.79 10.17
N ASP A 73 16.30 2.38 11.28
CA ASP A 73 14.90 2.42 11.69
C ASP A 73 14.03 3.17 10.67
N ALA A 74 14.49 4.32 10.19
CA ALA A 74 13.80 5.08 9.15
C ALA A 74 13.77 4.33 7.81
N HIS A 75 14.86 3.65 7.45
CA HIS A 75 14.92 2.80 6.26
C HIS A 75 13.92 1.64 6.33
N ARG A 76 13.78 1.00 7.50
CA ARG A 76 12.78 -0.04 7.72
C ARG A 76 11.36 0.53 7.59
N VAL A 77 11.07 1.66 8.23
CA VAL A 77 9.76 2.32 8.14
C VAL A 77 9.39 2.66 6.69
N LEU A 78 10.34 3.14 5.88
CA LEU A 78 10.11 3.40 4.45
C LEU A 78 9.88 2.11 3.66
N ALA A 79 10.63 1.05 3.95
CA ALA A 79 10.44 -0.24 3.29
C ALA A 79 9.05 -0.83 3.62
N ASP A 80 8.61 -0.76 4.87
CA ASP A 80 7.29 -1.23 5.31
C ASP A 80 6.16 -0.39 4.66
N TRP A 81 6.32 0.93 4.61
CA TRP A 81 5.40 1.84 3.92
C TRP A 81 5.32 1.52 2.42
N ALA A 82 6.47 1.30 1.78
CA ALA A 82 6.53 0.96 0.37
C ALA A 82 5.91 -0.42 0.09
N ALA A 83 6.16 -1.41 0.94
CA ALA A 83 5.57 -2.74 0.83
C ALA A 83 4.04 -2.68 0.97
N LEU A 84 3.52 -1.86 1.90
CA LEU A 84 2.08 -1.63 2.07
C LEU A 84 1.42 -1.04 0.81
N LEU A 85 2.13 -0.15 0.11
CA LEU A 85 1.66 0.43 -1.16
C LEU A 85 1.79 -0.52 -2.35
N GLY A 86 2.50 -1.64 -2.19
CA GLY A 86 2.68 -2.66 -3.22
C GLY A 86 3.86 -2.38 -4.15
N TYR A 87 4.83 -1.56 -3.74
CA TYR A 87 6.08 -1.41 -4.47
C TYR A 87 6.84 -2.74 -4.51
N ARG A 88 7.43 -3.08 -5.65
CA ARG A 88 8.30 -4.27 -5.80
C ARG A 88 9.71 -4.02 -5.26
N ARG A 89 10.17 -2.77 -5.32
CA ARG A 89 11.51 -2.37 -4.88
C ARG A 89 11.52 -0.98 -4.25
N VAL A 90 12.38 -0.82 -3.24
CA VAL A 90 12.78 0.47 -2.70
C VAL A 90 14.30 0.64 -2.81
N TRP A 91 14.72 1.74 -3.40
CA TRP A 91 16.13 2.12 -3.54
C TRP A 91 16.49 3.07 -2.40
N LEU A 92 17.14 2.53 -1.38
CA LEU A 92 17.65 3.27 -0.23
C LEU A 92 19.11 3.69 -0.49
N PRO A 93 19.64 4.63 0.30
CA PRO A 93 21.05 5.00 0.24
C PRO A 93 21.95 3.79 0.49
N GLY A 94 22.65 3.33 -0.55
CA GLY A 94 23.57 2.19 -0.48
C GLY A 94 22.92 0.81 -0.34
N ASP A 95 21.59 0.71 -0.46
CA ASP A 95 20.85 -0.55 -0.30
C ASP A 95 19.64 -0.59 -1.25
N VAL A 96 19.42 -1.70 -1.92
CA VAL A 96 18.25 -1.91 -2.79
C VAL A 96 17.49 -3.10 -2.24
N ARG A 97 16.28 -2.85 -1.74
CA ARG A 97 15.45 -3.91 -1.17
C ARG A 97 14.39 -4.32 -2.16
N THR A 98 14.40 -5.60 -2.51
CA THR A 98 13.23 -6.25 -3.08
C THR A 98 12.22 -6.43 -1.96
N LEU A 99 11.00 -5.99 -2.20
CA LEU A 99 9.93 -6.04 -1.21
C LEU A 99 9.07 -7.25 -1.55
N ASP A 100 8.90 -8.12 -0.56
CA ASP A 100 7.84 -9.11 -0.61
C ASP A 100 6.54 -8.33 -0.56
N THR A 101 5.96 -8.07 -1.73
CA THR A 101 4.63 -7.47 -1.81
C THR A 101 3.71 -8.46 -1.14
N VAL A 102 3.30 -8.16 0.10
CA VAL A 102 2.39 -8.99 0.88
C VAL A 102 1.29 -9.45 -0.09
N ASP A 103 0.98 -10.75 -0.13
CA ASP A 103 0.07 -11.39 -1.11
C ASP A 103 -1.29 -10.67 -1.34
N HIS A 104 -1.60 -9.66 -0.53
CA HIS A 104 -2.57 -8.59 -0.76
C HIS A 104 -2.38 -7.77 -2.05
N ALA A 105 -1.19 -7.75 -2.66
CA ALA A 105 -0.96 -7.13 -3.96
C ALA A 105 -1.66 -7.89 -5.09
N LEU A 106 -1.64 -9.23 -5.01
CA LEU A 106 -2.21 -10.16 -6.00
C LEU A 106 -3.68 -10.51 -5.70
N ALA A 107 -4.13 -10.43 -4.44
CA ALA A 107 -5.54 -10.67 -4.06
C ALA A 107 -6.48 -9.46 -4.23
N GLY A 108 -6.00 -8.37 -4.85
CA GLY A 108 -6.84 -7.22 -5.25
C GLY A 108 -7.31 -6.27 -4.12
N CYS A 109 -7.04 -6.58 -2.84
CA CYS A 109 -7.38 -5.71 -1.72
C CYS A 109 -6.23 -5.70 -0.71
N GLY A 110 -5.55 -4.57 -0.53
CA GLY A 110 -4.51 -4.34 0.50
C GLY A 110 -5.01 -4.41 1.96
N GLY A 111 -6.17 -5.01 2.20
CA GLY A 111 -6.90 -4.91 3.47
C GLY A 111 -7.48 -3.51 3.71
N LYS A 112 -8.00 -3.31 4.92
CA LYS A 112 -8.47 -1.98 5.38
C LYS A 112 -7.29 -1.21 5.96
N VAL A 113 -7.13 0.03 5.54
CA VAL A 113 -6.16 1.00 6.07
C VAL A 113 -6.88 2.19 6.70
N GLN A 114 -6.19 2.92 7.56
CA GLN A 114 -6.71 4.13 8.18
C GLN A 114 -5.64 5.18 8.48
N THR A 115 -6.08 6.41 8.67
CA THR A 115 -5.29 7.52 9.22
C THR A 115 -6.19 8.47 10.02
N HIS A 116 -5.58 9.39 10.77
CA HIS A 116 -6.25 10.45 11.50
C HIS A 116 -5.64 11.79 11.15
N CYS A 117 -6.48 12.76 10.79
CA CYS A 117 -6.01 14.13 10.56
C CYS A 117 -5.52 14.75 11.86
N THR A 118 -4.30 15.29 11.86
CA THR A 118 -3.77 15.95 13.06
C THR A 118 -4.38 17.33 13.34
N THR A 119 -5.09 17.91 12.37
CA THR A 119 -5.77 19.20 12.52
C THR A 119 -7.19 19.02 13.03
N CYS A 120 -8.08 18.41 12.25
CA CYS A 120 -9.49 18.26 12.61
C CYS A 120 -9.82 16.96 13.36
N ARG A 121 -8.85 16.07 13.56
CA ARG A 121 -9.01 14.75 14.20
C ARG A 121 -9.94 13.78 13.48
N GLY A 122 -10.41 14.13 12.28
CA GLY A 122 -11.21 13.25 11.43
C GLY A 122 -10.47 11.94 11.15
N ARG A 123 -11.17 10.81 11.32
CA ARG A 123 -10.68 9.48 10.98
C ARG A 123 -11.05 9.14 9.54
N LEU A 124 -10.07 8.73 8.76
CA LEU A 124 -10.27 8.23 7.40
C LEU A 124 -9.91 6.75 7.38
N ALA A 125 -10.75 5.93 6.75
CA ALA A 125 -10.47 4.52 6.57
C ALA A 125 -11.12 3.99 5.29
N ASP A 126 -10.38 3.16 4.55
CA ASP A 126 -10.84 2.55 3.31
C ASP A 126 -10.07 1.24 3.11
N GLY A 127 -10.60 0.35 2.28
CA GLY A 127 -9.95 -0.88 1.85
C GLY A 127 -10.59 -1.44 0.58
N THR A 128 -11.38 -0.63 -0.12
CA THR A 128 -12.08 -1.04 -1.33
C THR A 128 -11.08 -1.24 -2.47
N PRO A 129 -11.39 -2.11 -3.46
CA PRO A 129 -10.54 -2.26 -4.64
C PRO A 129 -10.31 -0.95 -5.40
N ALA A 130 -11.31 -0.08 -5.46
CA ALA A 130 -11.22 1.23 -6.12
C ALA A 130 -10.21 2.14 -5.42
N PHE A 131 -10.26 2.22 -4.09
CA PHE A 131 -9.29 2.95 -3.29
C PHE A 131 -7.86 2.44 -3.52
N TRP A 132 -7.66 1.12 -3.45
CA TRP A 132 -6.33 0.54 -3.66
C TRP A 132 -5.81 0.74 -5.08
N ARG A 133 -6.66 0.63 -6.10
CA ARG A 133 -6.28 0.94 -7.48
C ARG A 133 -5.80 2.38 -7.60
N TRP A 134 -6.56 3.33 -7.05
CA TRP A 134 -6.20 4.74 -7.08
C TRP A 134 -4.89 5.04 -6.34
N VAL A 135 -4.72 4.51 -5.13
CA VAL A 135 -3.47 4.67 -4.34
C VAL A 135 -2.27 4.08 -5.07
N ARG A 136 -2.41 2.91 -5.72
CA ARG A 136 -1.31 2.28 -6.47
C ARG A 136 -0.97 3.04 -7.75
N THR A 137 -1.94 3.59 -8.45
CA THR A 137 -1.70 4.48 -9.60
C THR A 137 -0.96 5.75 -9.17
N LEU A 138 -1.38 6.37 -8.06
CA LEU A 138 -0.68 7.53 -7.51
C LEU A 138 0.70 7.20 -6.96
N GLY A 139 0.86 6.02 -6.37
CA GLY A 139 2.06 5.58 -5.66
C GLY A 139 2.15 6.08 -4.21
N PHE A 140 1.09 6.67 -3.66
CA PHE A 140 1.05 7.10 -2.26
C PHE A 140 -0.38 7.26 -1.76
N PHE A 141 -0.54 7.25 -0.44
CA PHE A 141 -1.83 7.53 0.18
C PHE A 141 -2.12 9.03 0.24
N PRO A 142 -3.41 9.45 0.30
CA PRO A 142 -3.77 10.85 0.49
C PRO A 142 -2.94 11.57 1.56
N CYS A 143 -2.30 12.66 1.15
CA CYS A 143 -1.43 13.48 1.99
C CYS A 143 -2.15 14.66 2.66
N ALA A 144 -3.38 14.97 2.24
CA ALA A 144 -4.15 16.10 2.74
C ALA A 144 -5.59 15.69 3.12
N CYS A 145 -6.09 16.26 4.20
CA CYS A 145 -7.42 15.98 4.70
C CYS A 145 -8.48 16.65 3.81
N PRO A 146 -9.44 15.91 3.22
CA PRO A 146 -10.46 16.50 2.36
C PRO A 146 -11.43 17.41 3.12
N LEU A 147 -11.47 17.33 4.46
CA LEU A 147 -12.37 18.13 5.28
C LEU A 147 -11.79 19.48 5.70
N CYS A 148 -10.47 19.58 5.91
CA CYS A 148 -9.84 20.78 6.47
C CYS A 148 -8.54 21.22 5.78
N GLY A 149 -8.07 20.49 4.76
CA GLY A 149 -6.81 20.78 4.06
C GLY A 149 -5.53 20.50 4.86
N GLY A 150 -5.63 20.07 6.12
CA GLY A 150 -4.47 19.76 6.95
C GLY A 150 -3.70 18.51 6.49
N ASP A 151 -2.41 18.45 6.81
CA ASP A 151 -1.55 17.31 6.53
C ASP A 151 -2.10 16.01 7.16
N LEU A 152 -2.07 14.93 6.37
CA LEU A 152 -2.41 13.59 6.81
C LEU A 152 -1.13 12.77 6.99
N PRO A 153 -0.95 12.14 8.17
CA PRO A 153 -0.07 11.00 8.30
C PRO A 153 -0.38 9.95 7.24
N GLN A 154 0.66 9.32 6.70
CA GLN A 154 0.51 8.19 5.81
C GLN A 154 -0.20 7.05 6.54
N TRP A 155 -0.95 6.28 5.76
CA TRP A 155 -1.96 5.38 6.29
C TRP A 155 -1.30 4.10 6.79
N SER A 156 -1.96 3.47 7.76
CA SER A 156 -1.52 2.21 8.35
C SER A 156 -2.58 1.14 8.18
N ALA A 157 -2.16 -0.11 8.06
CA ALA A 157 -3.06 -1.25 8.05
C ALA A 157 -3.86 -1.30 9.36
N VAL A 158 -5.16 -1.58 9.27
CA VAL A 158 -6.00 -1.86 10.43
C VAL A 158 -5.78 -3.32 10.84
N PRO A 159 -5.27 -3.59 12.04
CA PRO A 159 -5.14 -4.97 12.52
C PRO A 159 -6.53 -5.62 12.62
N GLY A 160 -6.70 -6.82 12.05
CA GLY A 160 -7.78 -7.72 12.47
C GLY A 160 -9.06 -7.82 11.62
N VAL A 161 -9.01 -7.64 10.30
CA VAL A 161 -10.12 -8.13 9.43
C VAL A 161 -9.59 -8.92 8.25
N VAL A 162 -8.87 -10.02 8.53
CA VAL A 162 -8.83 -11.13 7.57
C VAL A 162 -10.17 -11.83 7.71
N ARG A 163 -11.15 -11.45 6.88
CA ARG A 163 -12.30 -12.33 6.65
C ARG A 163 -11.69 -13.61 6.07
N ARG A 164 -11.63 -14.69 6.87
CA ARG A 164 -11.52 -16.04 6.31
C ARG A 164 -12.56 -16.08 5.20
N ALA A 165 -12.13 -16.24 3.96
CA ALA A 165 -13.03 -16.60 2.88
C ALA A 165 -13.81 -17.80 3.41
N SER A 166 -15.11 -17.62 3.63
CA SER A 166 -15.99 -18.71 4.05
C SER A 166 -15.74 -19.82 3.06
N ALA A 167 -15.22 -20.95 3.56
CA ALA A 167 -15.01 -22.13 2.74
C ALA A 167 -16.31 -22.39 1.98
N ARG A 168 -16.23 -22.33 0.66
CA ARG A 168 -17.31 -22.75 -0.22
C ARG A 168 -17.65 -24.18 0.21
N PRO A 169 -18.92 -24.52 0.53
CA PRO A 169 -19.26 -25.89 0.87
C PRO A 169 -18.81 -26.78 -0.28
N ALA A 170 -18.10 -27.86 0.04
CA ALA A 170 -17.68 -28.84 -0.94
C ALA A 170 -18.92 -29.35 -1.71
N PRO A 171 -18.83 -29.56 -3.04
CA PRO A 171 -19.91 -30.24 -3.74
C PRO A 171 -20.04 -31.66 -3.18
N ASP A 172 -21.27 -31.99 -2.82
CA ASP A 172 -21.69 -33.29 -2.31
C ASP A 172 -21.27 -34.38 -3.31
N ARG A 173 -20.29 -35.21 -2.93
CA ARG A 173 -19.82 -36.34 -3.74
C ARG A 173 -20.69 -37.54 -3.39
N GLY A 174 -21.78 -37.69 -4.13
CA GLY A 174 -22.31 -38.97 -4.62
C GLY A 174 -22.72 -40.01 -3.57
N SER A 175 -24.02 -40.16 -3.36
CA SER A 175 -24.63 -41.48 -3.14
C SER A 175 -25.05 -42.05 -4.49
N ALA A 176 -24.17 -42.84 -5.11
CA ALA A 176 -24.51 -43.73 -6.22
C ALA A 176 -23.82 -45.09 -6.03
N THR A 177 -24.61 -46.08 -5.65
CA THR A 177 -24.43 -47.51 -5.93
C THR A 177 -25.84 -48.01 -6.24
N ALA A 178 -26.21 -48.20 -7.52
CA ALA A 178 -26.08 -49.42 -8.34
C ALA A 178 -26.69 -50.67 -7.65
N ASP A 179 -27.45 -51.57 -8.26
CA ASP A 179 -28.21 -51.72 -9.52
C ASP A 179 -28.86 -53.13 -9.40
N VAL A 180 -29.65 -53.53 -10.41
CA VAL A 180 -30.07 -54.90 -10.78
C VAL A 180 -31.46 -55.38 -10.32
N GLY A 181 -32.35 -55.46 -11.30
CA GLY A 181 -33.61 -56.20 -11.26
C GLY A 181 -34.25 -56.30 -12.65
N VAL A 182 -33.65 -57.12 -13.52
CA VAL A 182 -34.16 -57.49 -14.86
C VAL A 182 -35.50 -58.22 -14.74
N SER A 183 -36.52 -57.84 -15.53
CA SER A 183 -37.48 -58.77 -16.15
C SER A 183 -38.31 -58.06 -17.23
N ASP A 184 -37.88 -58.27 -18.47
CA ASP A 184 -38.63 -58.84 -19.60
C ASP A 184 -40.18 -58.74 -19.60
N LEU A 185 -40.76 -58.15 -20.64
CA LEU A 185 -42.02 -58.57 -21.29
C LEU A 185 -42.33 -57.73 -22.56
N ARG A 186 -41.93 -58.30 -23.70
CA ARG A 186 -42.64 -58.47 -24.98
C ARG A 186 -43.67 -57.40 -25.46
N HIS A 187 -43.38 -56.88 -26.66
CA HIS A 187 -44.23 -56.55 -27.85
C HIS A 187 -45.76 -56.85 -27.84
N PRO A 188 -46.60 -56.22 -28.71
CA PRO A 188 -46.27 -55.74 -30.06
C PRO A 188 -46.91 -54.41 -30.52
N GLU A 189 -46.55 -54.04 -31.76
CA GLU A 189 -47.06 -52.93 -32.56
C GLU A 189 -48.52 -53.05 -33.02
N ARG A 190 -49.04 -51.88 -33.44
CA ARG A 190 -50.03 -51.59 -34.51
C ARG A 190 -51.52 -51.70 -34.17
N PRO A 191 -52.41 -50.96 -34.88
CA PRO A 191 -52.33 -50.47 -36.27
C PRO A 191 -51.98 -49.00 -36.47
#